data_AF-A0A7T6ZBL8-F1
#
_entry.id   AF-A0A7T6ZBL8-F1
#
_cell.length_a   1.000
_cell.length_b   1.000
_cell.length_c   1.000
_cell.angle_alpha   90.00
_cell.angle_beta   90.00
_cell.angle_gamma   90.00
#
_symmetry.space_group_name_H-M   'P 1'
#
loop_
_entity.id
_entity.type
_entity.pdbx_description
1 polymer ?
#
loop_
_entity_poly.entity_id
_entity_poly.type
_entity_poly.pdbx_seq_one_letter_code
_entity_poly.pdbx_strand_id
1 'polypeptide(L)'
;MMQLINQEQDHLWESVRILSQIDTEKAQAVFKATVEKSLQQVDVRLPVFVSFPLSILNEEHLCQLREIEKKMRSAYADGKTEVAYEHLGEYIQQLSQMAEDPSGFQKKLLASLLNSRDTAAKADVDYYTPNEAAKKIGLSDQTIRRMCENKKFPRAYKTQGGHWRIPQDYFVTTSEQDETAESLLERIDHKNREVGDVDEFDL
;
A
#
# COMPACT_ATOMS: atom_id res chain seq x y z
N MET A 1 -1.78 7.21 -11.87
CA MET A 1 -1.85 6.83 -10.45
C MET A 1 -0.49 6.97 -9.76
N MET A 2 0.59 6.31 -10.21
CA MET A 2 1.93 6.45 -9.57
C MET A 2 2.50 7.86 -9.58
N GLN A 3 2.25 8.67 -10.62
CA GLN A 3 2.72 10.06 -10.66
C GLN A 3 2.11 10.94 -9.55
N LEU A 4 0.85 10.71 -9.19
CA LEU A 4 0.16 11.49 -8.16
C LEU A 4 0.69 11.14 -6.76
N ILE A 5 0.92 9.84 -6.51
CA ILE A 5 1.54 9.33 -5.27
C ILE A 5 2.97 9.87 -5.11
N ASN A 6 3.72 9.97 -6.21
CA ASN A 6 5.06 10.55 -6.20
C ASN A 6 5.04 12.05 -5.87
N GLN A 7 4.10 12.81 -6.46
CA GLN A 7 3.93 14.23 -6.17
C GLN A 7 3.56 14.50 -4.71
N GLU A 8 2.59 13.77 -4.16
CA GLU A 8 2.24 13.88 -2.74
C GLU A 8 3.43 13.60 -1.82
N GLN A 9 4.22 12.57 -2.14
CA GLN A 9 5.40 12.22 -1.35
C GLN A 9 6.46 13.31 -1.41
N ASP A 10 6.69 13.91 -2.58
CA ASP A 10 7.60 15.03 -2.74
C ASP A 10 7.14 16.26 -1.95
N HIS A 11 5.83 16.54 -1.89
CA HIS A 11 5.27 17.60 -1.06
C HIS A 11 5.46 17.35 0.44
N LEU A 12 5.37 16.10 0.89
CA LEU A 12 5.65 15.74 2.29
C LEU A 12 7.11 16.00 2.67
N TRP A 13 8.07 15.60 1.81
CA TRP A 13 9.49 15.92 2.04
C TRP A 13 9.78 17.41 2.06
N GLU A 14 9.17 18.20 1.18
CA GLU A 14 9.33 19.64 1.20
C GLU A 14 8.74 20.25 2.48
N SER A 15 7.62 19.71 2.96
CA SER A 15 7.01 20.12 4.22
C SER A 15 7.92 19.83 5.41
N VAL A 16 8.57 18.66 5.46
CA VAL A 16 9.58 18.33 6.48
C VAL A 16 10.72 19.34 6.45
N ARG A 17 11.23 19.66 5.26
CA ARG A 17 12.33 20.62 5.07
C ARG A 17 11.96 22.01 5.59
N ILE A 18 10.81 22.53 5.18
CA ILE A 18 10.33 23.85 5.61
C ILE A 18 10.11 23.87 7.13
N LEU A 19 9.44 22.86 7.67
CA LEU A 19 9.15 22.81 9.11
C LEU A 19 10.43 22.68 9.94
N SER A 20 11.45 21.99 9.45
CA SER A 20 12.73 21.84 10.19
C SER A 20 13.43 23.18 10.46
N GLN A 21 13.10 24.21 9.68
CA GLN A 21 13.63 25.57 9.83
C GLN A 21 12.78 26.46 10.76
N ILE A 22 11.55 26.05 11.09
CA ILE A 22 10.56 26.87 11.79
C ILE A 22 10.19 26.25 13.15
N ASP A 23 9.91 24.96 13.17
CA ASP A 23 9.36 24.23 14.31
C ASP A 23 9.84 22.78 14.27
N THR A 24 10.91 22.50 15.02
CA THR A 24 11.57 21.20 15.06
C THR A 24 10.65 20.08 15.53
N GLU A 25 9.72 20.36 16.44
CA GLU A 25 8.79 19.37 16.99
C GLU A 25 7.76 18.94 15.93
N LYS A 26 7.17 19.92 15.23
CA LYS A 26 6.27 19.64 14.10
C LYS A 26 7.00 18.99 12.94
N ALA A 27 8.23 19.41 12.66
CA ALA A 27 9.07 18.80 11.62
C ALA A 27 9.31 17.32 11.92
N GLN A 28 9.60 16.97 13.17
CA GLN A 28 9.82 15.60 13.59
C GLN A 28 8.57 14.73 13.44
N ALA A 29 7.40 15.27 13.76
CA ALA A 29 6.13 14.58 13.58
C ALA A 29 5.84 14.29 12.09
N VAL A 30 5.99 15.31 11.22
CA VAL A 30 5.77 15.17 9.77
C VAL A 30 6.84 14.25 9.16
N PHE A 31 8.08 14.30 9.64
CA PHE A 31 9.16 13.41 9.20
C PHE A 31 8.82 11.95 9.48
N LYS A 32 8.39 11.62 10.71
CA LYS A 32 7.96 10.26 11.06
C LYS A 32 6.83 9.76 10.16
N ALA A 33 5.80 10.58 9.94
CA ALA A 33 4.69 10.24 9.06
C ALA A 33 5.13 10.04 7.60
N THR A 34 6.07 10.86 7.13
CA THR A 34 6.62 10.76 5.76
C THR A 34 7.34 9.43 5.58
N VAL A 35 8.24 9.07 6.51
CA VAL A 35 8.99 7.82 6.48
C VAL A 35 8.06 6.60 6.55
N GLU A 36 7.05 6.65 7.41
CA GLU A 36 6.05 5.58 7.51
C GLU A 36 5.29 5.38 6.18
N LYS A 37 4.84 6.47 5.55
CA LYS A 37 4.18 6.43 4.24
C LYS A 37 5.11 5.86 3.16
N SER A 38 6.40 6.20 3.17
CA SER A 38 7.40 5.67 2.23
C SER A 38 7.53 4.16 2.31
N LEU A 39 7.56 3.62 3.53
CA LEU A 39 7.69 2.19 3.78
C LEU A 39 6.41 1.44 3.42
N GLN A 40 5.25 2.01 3.72
CA GLN A 40 3.96 1.42 3.31
C GLN A 40 3.84 1.29 1.78
N GLN A 41 4.40 2.23 1.01
CA GLN A 41 4.41 2.18 -0.46
C GLN A 41 5.22 1.02 -1.06
N VAL A 42 6.13 0.44 -0.27
CA VAL A 42 6.92 -0.76 -0.65
C VAL A 42 6.51 -2.00 0.15
N ASP A 43 5.26 -2.00 0.64
CA ASP A 43 4.63 -3.08 1.39
C ASP A 43 5.33 -3.43 2.72
N VAL A 44 5.97 -2.43 3.33
CA VAL A 44 6.60 -2.54 4.65
C VAL A 44 5.75 -1.81 5.68
N ARG A 45 5.06 -2.57 6.54
CA ARG A 45 4.30 -2.03 7.69
C ARG A 45 5.12 -2.19 8.96
N LEU A 46 5.56 -1.07 9.53
CA LEU A 46 6.30 -1.05 10.79
C LEU A 46 5.43 -0.51 11.93
N PRO A 47 4.80 -1.37 12.76
CA PRO A 47 4.01 -0.93 13.90
C PRO A 47 4.82 -0.18 14.96
N VAL A 48 6.16 -0.24 14.91
CA VAL A 48 7.06 0.26 15.95
C VAL A 48 7.59 1.67 15.63
N PHE A 49 7.38 2.21 14.43
CA PHE A 49 8.03 3.46 14.01
C PHE A 49 7.69 4.69 14.87
N VAL A 50 6.48 4.73 15.44
CA VAL A 50 6.01 5.78 16.36
C VAL A 50 6.89 5.90 17.61
N SER A 51 7.45 4.77 18.07
CA SER A 51 8.15 4.66 19.35
C SER A 51 9.64 5.04 19.33
N PHE A 52 10.21 5.32 18.15
CA PHE A 52 11.63 5.66 18.06
C PHE A 52 11.86 7.18 18.19
N PRO A 53 12.81 7.62 19.04
CA PRO A 53 13.31 8.97 19.00
C PRO A 53 14.22 9.12 17.77
N LEU A 54 13.65 9.66 16.70
CA LEU A 54 14.37 10.03 15.48
C LEU A 54 14.51 11.53 15.45
N SER A 55 15.73 12.05 15.36
CA SER A 55 15.99 13.48 15.33
C SER A 55 16.39 13.90 13.93
N ILE A 56 15.84 15.02 13.47
CA ILE A 56 16.26 15.61 12.19
C ILE A 56 17.66 16.19 12.40
N LEU A 57 18.67 15.55 11.82
CA LEU A 57 20.07 15.91 12.02
C LEU A 57 20.50 17.13 11.20
N ASN A 58 20.22 17.14 9.89
CA ASN A 58 20.58 18.23 8.97
C ASN A 58 19.82 18.07 7.63
N GLU A 59 19.87 19.12 6.80
CA GLU A 59 19.25 19.14 5.47
C GLU A 59 19.90 18.15 4.48
N GLU A 60 21.20 17.87 4.66
CA GLU A 60 21.95 16.94 3.82
C GLU A 60 21.43 15.49 3.94
N HIS A 61 21.23 15.01 5.18
CA HIS A 61 20.69 13.68 5.45
C HIS A 61 19.23 13.56 4.97
N LEU A 62 18.43 14.63 5.07
CA LEU A 62 17.07 14.64 4.51
C LEU A 62 17.07 14.50 2.99
N CYS A 63 17.96 15.22 2.30
CA CYS A 63 18.14 15.11 0.85
C CYS A 63 18.60 13.70 0.44
N GLN A 64 19.60 13.15 1.12
CA GLN A 64 20.10 11.80 0.85
C GLN A 64 19.01 10.74 1.04
N LEU A 65 18.24 10.85 2.13
CA LEU A 65 17.17 9.92 2.45
C LEU A 65 16.04 9.97 1.41
N ARG A 66 15.67 11.18 0.96
CA ARG A 66 14.69 11.38 -0.12
C ARG A 66 15.15 10.75 -1.44
N GLU A 67 16.42 10.87 -1.79
CA GLU A 67 16.95 10.30 -3.04
C GLU A 67 16.99 8.77 -3.00
N ILE A 68 17.35 8.17 -1.87
CA ILE A 68 17.28 6.71 -1.69
C ILE A 68 15.83 6.24 -1.80
N GLU A 69 14.88 6.96 -1.19
CA GLU A 69 13.46 6.64 -1.28
C GLU A 69 12.93 6.66 -2.72
N LYS A 70 13.31 7.66 -3.52
CA LYS A 70 12.94 7.71 -4.94
C LYS A 70 13.45 6.49 -5.71
N LYS A 71 14.71 6.11 -5.49
CA LYS A 71 15.31 4.92 -6.12
C LYS A 71 14.59 3.64 -5.70
N MET A 72 14.33 3.49 -4.40
CA MET A 72 13.58 2.37 -3.83
C MET A 72 12.20 2.23 -4.49
N ARG A 73 11.42 3.32 -4.56
CA ARG A 73 10.09 3.31 -5.16
C ARG A 73 10.12 3.05 -6.66
N SER A 74 11.07 3.64 -7.39
CA SER A 74 11.23 3.41 -8.83
C SER A 74 11.58 1.95 -9.13
N ALA A 75 12.49 1.35 -8.36
CA ALA A 75 12.84 -0.06 -8.53
C ALA A 75 11.66 -0.99 -8.20
N TYR A 76 10.89 -0.66 -7.16
CA TYR A 76 9.70 -1.40 -6.79
C TYR A 76 8.60 -1.30 -7.87
N ALA A 77 8.41 -0.12 -8.45
CA ALA A 77 7.51 0.15 -9.57
C ALA A 77 7.83 -0.71 -10.81
N ASP A 78 9.12 -0.80 -11.13
CA ASP A 78 9.66 -1.58 -12.25
C ASP A 78 9.57 -3.10 -12.01
N GLY A 79 9.14 -3.54 -10.83
CA GLY A 79 9.12 -4.95 -10.43
C GLY A 79 10.51 -5.55 -10.17
N LYS A 80 11.54 -4.71 -9.99
CA LYS A 80 12.91 -5.10 -9.65
C LYS A 80 13.05 -5.23 -8.14
N THR A 81 12.42 -6.26 -7.58
CA THR A 81 12.24 -6.39 -6.13
C THR A 81 13.56 -6.49 -5.36
N GLU A 82 14.57 -7.15 -5.92
CA GLU A 82 15.90 -7.27 -5.30
C GLU A 82 16.56 -5.90 -5.13
N VAL A 83 16.63 -5.11 -6.20
CA VAL A 83 17.18 -3.74 -6.21
C VAL A 83 16.38 -2.82 -5.29
N ALA A 84 15.04 -2.98 -5.23
CA ALA A 84 14.21 -2.23 -4.31
C ALA A 84 14.57 -2.53 -2.85
N TYR A 85 14.88 -3.78 -2.51
CA TYR A 85 15.28 -4.17 -1.15
C TYR A 85 16.72 -3.76 -0.81
N GLU A 86 17.62 -3.69 -1.79
CA GLU A 86 18.95 -3.08 -1.59
C GLU A 86 18.80 -1.61 -1.16
N HIS A 87 18.01 -0.83 -1.91
CA HIS A 87 17.72 0.56 -1.55
C HIS A 87 16.97 0.69 -0.23
N LEU A 88 16.09 -0.25 0.12
CA LEU A 88 15.47 -0.28 1.45
C LEU A 88 16.51 -0.48 2.56
N GLY A 89 17.52 -1.34 2.33
CA GLY A 89 18.64 -1.53 3.24
C GLY A 89 19.44 -0.23 3.44
N GLU A 90 19.77 0.45 2.34
CA GLU A 90 20.43 1.77 2.37
C GLU A 90 19.58 2.80 3.12
N TYR A 91 18.27 2.80 2.89
CA TYR A 91 17.32 3.71 3.52
C TYR A 91 17.26 3.51 5.04
N ILE A 92 17.16 2.26 5.49
CA ILE A 92 17.18 1.90 6.91
C ILE A 92 18.53 2.26 7.55
N GLN A 93 19.64 2.02 6.84
CA GLN A 93 20.96 2.38 7.32
C GLN A 93 21.07 3.90 7.54
N GLN A 94 20.57 4.71 6.59
CA GLN A 94 20.58 6.17 6.74
C GLN A 94 19.65 6.64 7.88
N LEU A 95 18.45 6.07 7.98
CA LEU A 95 17.54 6.34 9.11
C LEU A 95 18.18 6.03 10.47
N SER A 96 18.95 4.95 10.55
CA SER A 96 19.60 4.56 11.81
C SER A 96 20.63 5.58 12.29
N GLN A 97 21.26 6.32 11.38
CA GLN A 97 22.20 7.39 11.75
C GLN A 97 21.49 8.58 12.40
N MET A 98 20.19 8.75 12.13
CA MET A 98 19.33 9.81 12.69
C MET A 98 18.68 9.43 14.02
N ALA A 99 18.89 8.19 14.48
CA ALA A 99 18.40 7.72 15.78
C ALA A 99 19.43 8.01 16.87
N GLU A 100 18.96 8.25 18.09
CA GLU A 100 19.83 8.40 19.28
C GLU A 100 20.65 7.12 19.56
N ASP A 101 20.09 5.94 19.25
CA ASP A 101 20.75 4.64 19.32
C ASP A 101 20.66 3.92 17.97
N PRO A 102 21.65 4.09 17.08
CA PRO A 102 21.65 3.47 15.76
C PRO A 102 21.58 1.93 15.80
N SER A 103 22.27 1.30 16.76
CA SER A 103 22.33 -0.16 16.86
C SER A 103 21.03 -0.74 17.39
N GLY A 104 20.47 -0.13 18.45
CA GLY A 104 19.17 -0.51 18.99
C GLY A 104 18.04 -0.26 18.01
N PHE A 105 18.10 0.83 17.25
CA PHE A 105 17.15 1.13 16.17
C PHE A 105 17.14 0.03 15.11
N GLN A 106 18.30 -0.32 14.56
CA GLN A 106 18.40 -1.40 13.56
C GLN A 106 17.88 -2.74 14.09
N LYS A 107 18.27 -3.13 15.31
CA LYS A 107 17.83 -4.40 15.91
C LYS A 107 16.31 -4.46 16.10
N LYS A 108 15.71 -3.39 16.62
CA LYS A 108 14.26 -3.31 16.84
C LYS A 108 13.50 -3.21 15.51
N LEU A 109 14.04 -2.50 14.53
CA LEU A 109 13.43 -2.38 13.20
C LEU A 109 13.48 -3.72 12.45
N LEU A 110 14.60 -4.44 12.48
CA LEU A 110 14.70 -5.79 11.95
C LEU A 110 13.76 -6.76 12.68
N ALA A 111 13.70 -6.71 14.01
CA ALA A 111 12.76 -7.52 14.78
C ALA A 111 11.30 -7.21 14.40
N SER A 112 10.96 -5.93 14.19
CA SER A 112 9.64 -5.52 13.71
C SER A 112 9.35 -6.00 12.29
N LEU A 113 10.33 -5.99 11.40
CA LEU A 113 10.17 -6.51 10.03
C LEU A 113 9.93 -8.02 10.04
N LEU A 114 10.69 -8.76 10.84
CA LEU A 114 10.55 -10.21 10.98
C LEU A 114 9.19 -10.57 11.62
N ASN A 115 8.81 -9.89 12.71
CA ASN A 115 7.47 -10.05 13.29
C ASN A 115 6.37 -9.65 12.32
N SER A 116 6.54 -8.60 11.52
CA SER A 116 5.53 -8.19 10.54
C SER A 116 5.29 -9.26 9.47
N ARG A 117 6.33 -10.00 9.07
CA ARG A 117 6.24 -11.14 8.16
C ARG A 117 5.56 -12.35 8.81
N ASP A 118 5.86 -12.62 10.07
CA ASP A 118 5.18 -13.68 10.83
C ASP A 118 3.71 -13.33 11.12
N THR A 119 3.38 -12.05 11.28
CA THR A 119 1.99 -11.58 11.34
C THR A 119 1.34 -11.48 9.98
N ALA A 120 2.05 -11.41 8.84
CA ALA A 120 1.43 -11.61 7.53
C ALA A 120 1.04 -13.08 7.30
N ALA A 121 1.69 -14.01 8.02
CA ALA A 121 1.30 -15.42 8.07
C ALA A 121 0.25 -15.73 9.17
N LYS A 122 -0.04 -14.80 10.09
CA LYS A 122 -0.98 -14.98 11.22
C LYS A 122 -2.08 -13.93 11.36
N ALA A 123 -2.06 -12.87 10.55
CA ALA A 123 -3.24 -12.06 10.32
C ALA A 123 -4.12 -12.92 9.44
N ASP A 124 -5.29 -13.23 9.97
CA ASP A 124 -6.45 -13.78 9.29
C ASP A 124 -6.91 -12.76 8.23
N VAL A 125 -6.04 -12.45 7.26
CA VAL A 125 -6.43 -11.72 6.06
C VAL A 125 -7.17 -12.77 5.27
N ASP A 126 -8.48 -12.83 5.48
CA ASP A 126 -9.33 -13.61 4.61
C ASP A 126 -8.99 -13.23 3.17
N TYR A 127 -8.76 -14.23 2.33
CA TYR A 127 -8.40 -14.04 0.93
C TYR A 127 -9.62 -14.36 0.09
N TYR A 128 -9.92 -13.50 -0.87
CA TYR A 128 -10.87 -13.85 -1.91
C TYR A 128 -10.23 -14.71 -2.99
N THR A 129 -11.03 -15.65 -3.45
CA THR A 129 -10.83 -16.32 -4.73
C THR A 129 -11.09 -15.33 -5.88
N PRO A 130 -10.59 -15.61 -7.09
CA PRO A 130 -10.91 -14.80 -8.28
C PRO A 130 -12.41 -14.66 -8.55
N ASN A 131 -13.21 -15.68 -8.19
CA ASN A 131 -14.65 -15.66 -8.38
C ASN A 131 -15.35 -14.72 -7.37
N GLU A 132 -14.92 -14.73 -6.10
CA GLU A 132 -15.45 -13.80 -5.09
C GLU A 132 -15.06 -12.36 -5.43
N ALA A 133 -13.79 -12.13 -5.79
CA ALA A 133 -13.33 -10.83 -6.25
C ALA A 133 -14.09 -10.34 -7.49
N ALA A 134 -14.38 -11.23 -8.45
CA ALA A 134 -15.15 -10.94 -9.65
C ALA A 134 -16.54 -10.39 -9.33
N LYS A 135 -17.25 -11.03 -8.40
CA LYS A 135 -18.56 -10.57 -7.92
C LYS A 135 -18.51 -9.17 -7.33
N LYS A 136 -17.50 -8.89 -6.49
CA LYS A 136 -17.37 -7.60 -5.80
C LYS A 136 -17.20 -6.40 -6.71
N ILE A 137 -16.44 -6.56 -7.79
CA ILE A 137 -16.13 -5.45 -8.70
C ILE A 137 -16.86 -5.54 -10.03
N GLY A 138 -17.81 -6.49 -10.16
CA GLY A 138 -18.63 -6.67 -11.35
C GLY A 138 -17.83 -7.06 -12.60
N LEU A 139 -16.73 -7.80 -12.43
CA LEU A 139 -15.87 -8.25 -13.55
C LEU A 139 -15.93 -9.76 -13.71
N SER A 140 -15.52 -10.27 -14.87
CA SER A 140 -15.42 -11.73 -15.07
C SER A 140 -14.25 -12.33 -14.26
N ASP A 141 -14.40 -13.57 -13.81
CA ASP A 141 -13.33 -14.37 -13.16
C ASP A 141 -12.04 -14.38 -13.99
N GLN A 142 -12.16 -14.50 -15.33
CA GLN A 142 -11.03 -14.46 -16.25
C GLN A 142 -10.33 -13.09 -16.26
N THR A 143 -11.09 -12.00 -16.16
CA THR A 143 -10.54 -10.65 -16.04
C THR A 143 -9.75 -10.51 -14.74
N ILE A 144 -10.28 -11.01 -13.62
CA ILE A 144 -9.58 -10.99 -12.33
C ILE A 144 -8.28 -11.79 -12.39
N ARG A 145 -8.28 -12.99 -12.99
CA ARG A 145 -7.05 -13.79 -13.15
C ARG A 145 -5.99 -13.05 -13.97
N ARG A 146 -6.37 -12.44 -15.09
CA ARG A 146 -5.46 -11.58 -15.89
C ARG A 146 -4.94 -10.40 -15.09
N MET A 147 -5.77 -9.79 -14.25
CA MET A 147 -5.36 -8.70 -13.37
C MET A 147 -4.33 -9.16 -12.33
N CYS A 148 -4.49 -10.35 -11.75
CA CYS A 148 -3.51 -10.96 -10.85
C CYS A 148 -2.17 -11.21 -11.56
N GLU A 149 -2.21 -11.79 -12.77
CA GLU A 149 -1.03 -12.03 -13.61
C GLU A 149 -0.30 -10.74 -13.97
N ASN A 150 -1.05 -9.67 -14.25
CA ASN A 150 -0.52 -8.34 -14.57
C ASN A 150 -0.18 -7.50 -13.33
N LYS A 151 -0.08 -8.10 -12.14
CA LYS A 151 0.25 -7.44 -10.87
C LYS A 151 -0.63 -6.24 -10.52
N LYS A 152 -1.89 -6.22 -10.98
CA LYS A 152 -2.89 -5.22 -10.55
C LYS A 152 -3.31 -5.43 -9.10
N PHE A 153 -3.14 -6.64 -8.59
CA PHE A 153 -3.18 -6.98 -7.16
C PHE A 153 -1.78 -7.42 -6.72
N PRO A 154 -0.88 -6.48 -6.34
CA PRO A 154 0.52 -6.80 -6.03
C PRO A 154 0.71 -7.87 -4.95
N ARG A 155 -0.21 -7.97 -4.00
CA ARG A 155 -0.20 -8.97 -2.92
C ARG A 155 -1.03 -10.23 -3.22
N ALA A 156 -1.58 -10.36 -4.43
CA ALA A 156 -2.21 -11.61 -4.82
C ALA A 156 -1.15 -12.67 -5.10
N TYR A 157 -1.36 -13.90 -4.62
CA TYR A 157 -0.43 -15.00 -4.83
C TYR A 157 -1.17 -16.26 -5.29
N LYS A 158 -0.41 -17.20 -5.86
CA LYS A 158 -0.91 -18.50 -6.32
C LYS A 158 -0.54 -19.57 -5.30
N THR A 159 -1.50 -20.35 -4.82
CA THR A 159 -1.24 -21.50 -3.94
C THR A 159 -0.51 -22.60 -4.70
N GLN A 160 0.05 -23.59 -3.99
CA GLN A 160 0.68 -24.76 -4.63
C GLN A 160 -0.29 -25.53 -5.55
N GLY A 161 -1.61 -25.44 -5.30
CA GLY A 161 -2.65 -26.00 -6.17
C GLY A 161 -3.05 -25.14 -7.38
N GLY A 162 -2.37 -24.01 -7.63
CA GLY A 162 -2.64 -23.15 -8.77
C GLY A 162 -3.83 -22.18 -8.59
N HIS A 163 -4.40 -22.08 -7.39
CA HIS A 163 -5.48 -21.15 -7.11
C HIS A 163 -4.94 -19.79 -6.68
N TRP A 164 -5.50 -18.71 -7.23
CA TRP A 164 -5.18 -17.36 -6.78
C TRP A 164 -5.83 -17.05 -5.44
N ARG A 165 -5.14 -16.25 -4.64
CA ARG A 165 -5.57 -15.69 -3.36
C ARG A 165 -5.35 -14.19 -3.41
N ILE A 166 -6.44 -13.43 -3.30
CA ILE A 166 -6.45 -11.97 -3.44
C ILE A 166 -6.81 -11.39 -2.06
N PRO A 167 -5.96 -10.53 -1.48
CA PRO A 167 -6.28 -9.94 -0.18
C PRO A 167 -7.59 -9.16 -0.17
N GLN A 168 -8.37 -9.33 0.90
CA GLN A 168 -9.62 -8.61 1.10
C GLN A 168 -9.47 -7.08 1.18
N ASP A 169 -8.33 -6.57 1.66
CA ASP A 169 -8.11 -5.13 1.83
C ASP A 169 -8.01 -4.33 0.52
N TYR A 170 -8.04 -5.00 -0.63
CA TYR A 170 -8.24 -4.36 -1.93
C TYR A 170 -9.70 -3.99 -2.23
N PHE A 171 -10.66 -4.49 -1.43
CA PHE A 171 -12.08 -4.29 -1.64
C PHE A 171 -12.65 -3.46 -0.49
N VAL A 172 -13.39 -2.40 -0.83
CA VAL A 172 -13.97 -1.47 0.17
C VAL A 172 -15.30 -2.02 0.72
N THR A 173 -15.98 -2.88 -0.03
CA THR A 173 -17.30 -3.42 0.34
C THR A 173 -17.18 -4.70 1.17
N THR A 174 -18.06 -4.83 2.16
CA THR A 174 -18.23 -6.07 2.92
C THR A 174 -19.10 -7.06 2.14
N SER A 175 -19.00 -8.36 2.46
CA SER A 175 -19.81 -9.38 1.77
C SER A 175 -21.32 -9.13 1.90
N GLU A 176 -21.78 -8.63 3.05
CA GLU A 176 -23.20 -8.26 3.26
C GLU A 176 -23.65 -7.10 2.36
N GLN A 177 -22.76 -6.14 2.09
CA GLN A 177 -23.05 -5.04 1.17
C GLN A 177 -23.17 -5.52 -0.28
N ASP A 178 -22.36 -6.51 -0.67
CA ASP A 178 -22.42 -7.07 -2.03
C ASP A 178 -23.70 -7.89 -2.23
N GLU A 179 -24.10 -8.71 -1.25
CA GLU A 179 -25.38 -9.45 -1.30
C GLU A 179 -26.58 -8.51 -1.40
N THR A 180 -26.54 -7.40 -0.64
CA THR A 180 -27.58 -6.37 -0.69
C THR A 180 -27.62 -5.69 -2.07
N ALA A 181 -26.47 -5.39 -2.65
CA ALA A 181 -26.37 -4.80 -3.98
C ALA A 181 -26.86 -5.76 -5.08
N GLU A 182 -26.50 -7.03 -5.01
CA GLU A 182 -26.94 -8.07 -5.95
C GLU A 182 -28.47 -8.24 -5.89
N SER A 183 -29.05 -8.30 -4.69
CA SER A 183 -30.52 -8.37 -4.51
C SER A 183 -31.24 -7.12 -5.03
N LEU A 184 -30.66 -5.93 -4.87
CA LEU A 184 -31.21 -4.69 -5.43
C LEU A 184 -31.15 -4.68 -6.95
N LEU A 185 -30.03 -5.11 -7.54
CA LEU A 185 -29.87 -5.20 -8.99
C LEU A 185 -30.84 -6.23 -9.60
N GLU A 186 -31.00 -7.41 -9.00
CA GLU A 186 -31.97 -8.41 -9.46
C GLU A 186 -33.41 -7.88 -9.45
N ARG A 187 -33.79 -7.09 -8.43
CA ARG A 187 -35.10 -6.44 -8.37
C ARG A 187 -35.29 -5.39 -9.47
N ILE A 188 -34.23 -4.65 -9.80
CA ILE A 188 -34.26 -3.66 -10.88
C ILE A 188 -34.36 -4.37 -12.24
N ASP A 189 -33.56 -5.41 -12.47
CA ASP A 189 -33.59 -6.19 -13.69
C ASP A 189 -34.94 -6.88 -13.90
N HIS A 190 -35.54 -7.44 -12.84
CA HIS A 190 -36.89 -7.99 -12.90
C HIS A 190 -37.91 -6.92 -13.32
N LYS A 191 -37.84 -5.73 -12.71
CA LYS A 191 -38.74 -4.63 -13.03
C LYS A 191 -38.55 -4.11 -14.47
N ASN A 192 -37.31 -4.00 -14.95
CA ASN A 192 -37.02 -3.60 -16.33
C ASN A 192 -37.52 -4.65 -17.33
N ARG A 193 -37.42 -5.94 -16.99
CA ARG A 193 -37.93 -7.04 -17.83
C ARG A 193 -39.46 -7.08 -17.90
N GLU A 194 -40.16 -6.63 -16.86
CA GLU A 194 -41.63 -6.48 -16.83
C GLU A 194 -42.12 -5.22 -17.57
N VAL A 195 -41.35 -4.13 -17.53
CA VAL A 195 -41.71 -2.85 -18.15
C VAL A 195 -41.38 -2.83 -19.65
N GLY A 196 -40.47 -3.71 -20.10
CA GLY A 196 -39.96 -3.72 -21.48
C GLY A 196 -38.96 -2.59 -21.70
N ASP A 197 -38.05 -2.75 -22.68
CA ASP A 197 -37.15 -1.67 -23.08
C ASP A 197 -37.99 -0.46 -23.51
N VAL A 198 -37.70 0.70 -22.93
CA VAL A 198 -38.23 1.97 -23.43
C VAL A 198 -37.50 2.24 -24.74
N ASP A 199 -38.21 2.13 -25.86
CA ASP A 199 -37.67 2.49 -27.17
C ASP A 199 -37.36 3.99 -27.17
N GLU A 200 -36.08 4.36 -27.13
CA GLU A 200 -35.60 5.74 -27.08
C GLU A 200 -35.93 6.54 -28.36
N PHE A 201 -36.57 5.92 -29.35
CA PHE A 201 -36.98 6.55 -30.61
C PHE A 201 -38.45 6.98 -30.67
N ASP A 202 -39.25 6.81 -29.62
CA ASP A 202 -40.63 7.33 -29.52
C ASP A 202 -40.69 8.67 -28.75
N LEU A 203 -40.04 9.70 -29.28
CA LEU A 203 -40.13 11.11 -28.82
C LEU A 203 -40.56 12.06 -29.95
#